data_AF-A0AAW2JZW9-F1
#
_entry.id   AF-A0AAW2JZW9-F1
#
_cell.length_a   1.000
_cell.length_b   1.000
_cell.length_c   1.000
_cell.angle_alpha   90.00
_cell.angle_beta   90.00
_cell.angle_gamma   90.00
#
_symmetry.space_group_name_H-M   'P 1'
#
loop_
_entity.id
_entity.type
_entity.pdbx_description
1 polymer ?
#
loop_
_entity_poly.entity_id
_entity_poly.type
_entity_poly.pdbx_seq_one_letter_code
_entity_poly.pdbx_strand_id
1 'polypeptide(L)'
;MAISILRLRADLQNAVESENYSLAAELRDEISKLEAKSLAASVKAQAYENAQYAFRLGQKVKHKKFGYRAVICGMDPVCCESKTWMDRANVEKLARGPDQPFYQVLVDMHEDPNLLVAYVPEENLQAPDKQDTDRFDHPYASFLFYGMDAAGDFIPIKQLREKYSQPRHELPYDPLDEEDGKDA
;
A
#
# COMPACT_ATOMS: atom_id res chain seq x y z
N MET A 1 -19.22 -14.33 6.85
CA MET A 1 -18.49 -14.50 8.13
C MET A 1 -19.43 -14.46 9.35
N ALA A 2 -20.36 -13.51 9.47
CA ALA A 2 -21.25 -13.39 10.64
C ALA A 2 -22.16 -14.62 10.91
N ILE A 3 -22.70 -15.25 9.87
CA ILE A 3 -23.57 -16.44 9.99
C ILE A 3 -22.83 -17.63 10.61
N SER A 4 -21.53 -17.78 10.34
CA SER A 4 -20.72 -18.89 10.85
C SER A 4 -20.48 -18.79 12.37
N ILE A 5 -20.26 -17.57 12.89
CA ILE A 5 -20.06 -17.35 14.34
C ILE A 5 -21.34 -17.63 15.13
N LEU A 6 -22.49 -17.20 14.60
CA LEU A 6 -23.79 -17.47 15.25
C LEU A 6 -24.09 -18.96 15.37
N ARG A 7 -23.77 -19.73 14.31
CA ARG A 7 -23.92 -21.19 14.32
C ARG A 7 -23.03 -21.84 15.39
N LEU A 8 -21.76 -21.49 15.44
CA LEU A 8 -20.82 -22.04 16.43
C LEU A 8 -21.20 -21.68 17.87
N ARG A 9 -21.79 -20.50 18.10
CA ARG A 9 -22.31 -20.12 19.43
C ARG A 9 -23.53 -20.96 19.83
N ALA A 10 -24.42 -21.28 18.89
CA ALA A 10 -25.53 -22.19 19.14
C ALA A 10 -25.04 -23.62 19.43
N ASP A 11 -24.07 -24.11 18.66
CA ASP A 11 -23.44 -25.41 18.88
C ASP A 11 -22.72 -25.47 20.25
N LEU A 12 -22.06 -24.37 20.65
CA LEU A 12 -21.43 -24.24 21.97
C LEU A 12 -22.47 -24.33 23.09
N GLN A 13 -23.61 -23.66 22.95
CA GLN A 13 -24.69 -23.71 23.93
C GLN A 13 -25.23 -25.14 24.08
N ASN A 14 -25.47 -25.84 22.97
CA ASN A 14 -25.91 -27.24 22.98
C ASN A 14 -24.86 -28.17 23.63
N ALA A 15 -23.56 -27.93 23.39
CA ALA A 15 -22.48 -28.71 23.99
C ALA A 15 -22.40 -28.51 25.51
N VAL A 16 -22.67 -27.30 26.00
CA VAL A 16 -22.75 -27.01 27.44
C VAL A 16 -23.98 -27.67 28.07
N GLU A 17 -25.14 -27.58 27.42
CA GLU A 17 -26.40 -28.20 27.89
C GLU A 17 -26.33 -29.73 27.92
N SER A 18 -25.55 -30.34 27.02
CA SER A 18 -25.29 -31.78 26.98
C SER A 18 -24.10 -32.23 27.84
N GLU A 19 -23.54 -31.33 28.66
CA GLU A 19 -22.37 -31.57 29.52
C GLU A 19 -21.11 -32.07 28.76
N ASN A 20 -21.04 -31.81 27.45
CA ASN A 20 -19.91 -32.17 26.61
C ASN A 20 -18.85 -31.05 26.65
N TYR A 21 -18.14 -30.98 27.77
CA TYR A 21 -17.15 -29.92 28.02
C TYR A 21 -15.95 -29.95 27.07
N SER A 22 -15.56 -31.12 26.54
CA SER A 22 -14.50 -31.22 25.54
C SER A 22 -14.90 -30.52 24.24
N LEU A 23 -16.10 -30.79 23.74
CA LEU A 23 -16.61 -30.14 22.52
C LEU A 23 -16.84 -28.64 22.76
N ALA A 24 -17.34 -28.26 23.94
CA ALA A 24 -17.52 -26.86 24.31
C ALA A 24 -16.19 -26.08 24.32
N ALA A 25 -15.10 -26.70 24.78
CA ALA A 25 -13.77 -26.09 24.76
C ALA A 25 -13.28 -25.85 23.32
N GLU A 26 -13.40 -26.86 22.44
CA GLU A 26 -13.03 -26.74 21.03
C GLU A 26 -13.82 -25.64 20.31
N LEU A 27 -15.15 -25.61 20.48
CA LEU A 27 -16.01 -24.60 19.88
C LEU A 27 -15.69 -23.19 20.38
N ARG A 28 -15.32 -23.04 21.66
CA ARG A 28 -14.86 -21.76 22.21
C ARG A 28 -13.56 -21.27 21.56
N ASP A 29 -12.60 -22.16 21.36
CA ASP A 29 -11.33 -21.83 20.71
C ASP A 29 -11.55 -21.44 19.24
N GLU A 30 -12.44 -22.14 18.53
CA GLU A 30 -12.83 -21.80 17.16
C GLU A 30 -13.51 -20.43 17.07
N ILE A 31 -14.46 -20.14 17.98
CA ILE A 31 -15.12 -18.83 18.07
C ILE A 31 -14.06 -17.74 18.29
N SER A 32 -13.16 -17.93 19.26
CA SER A 32 -12.10 -16.96 19.59
C SER A 32 -11.20 -16.69 18.37
N LYS A 33 -10.84 -17.73 17.61
CA LYS A 33 -10.04 -17.61 16.38
C LYS A 33 -10.79 -16.87 15.27
N LEU A 34 -12.08 -17.17 15.06
CA LEU A 34 -12.90 -16.51 14.05
C LEU A 34 -13.18 -15.05 14.40
N GLU A 35 -13.41 -14.75 15.68
CA GLU A 35 -13.58 -13.39 16.18
C GLU A 35 -12.29 -12.59 16.00
N ALA A 36 -11.13 -13.14 16.35
CA ALA A 36 -9.83 -12.50 16.12
C ALA A 36 -9.60 -12.22 14.62
N LYS A 37 -9.91 -13.17 13.75
CA LYS A 37 -9.81 -12.99 12.29
C LYS A 37 -10.79 -11.91 11.78
N SER A 38 -12.02 -11.91 12.28
CA SER A 38 -13.04 -10.92 11.92
C SER A 38 -12.65 -9.52 12.40
N LEU A 39 -12.13 -9.40 13.62
CA LEU A 39 -11.65 -8.14 14.18
C LEU A 39 -10.45 -7.62 13.37
N ALA A 40 -9.46 -8.46 13.09
CA ALA A 40 -8.31 -8.08 12.27
C ALA A 40 -8.74 -7.63 10.86
N ALA A 41 -9.70 -8.31 10.24
CA ALA A 41 -10.27 -7.90 8.95
C ALA A 41 -10.99 -6.55 9.03
N SER A 42 -11.76 -6.31 10.10
CA SER A 42 -12.45 -5.03 10.33
C SER A 42 -11.47 -3.89 10.58
N VAL A 43 -10.44 -4.10 11.39
CA VAL A 43 -9.37 -3.11 11.65
C VAL A 43 -8.62 -2.81 10.36
N LYS A 44 -8.28 -3.83 9.56
CA LYS A 44 -7.65 -3.65 8.26
C LYS A 44 -8.55 -2.84 7.33
N ALA A 45 -9.83 -3.17 7.20
CA ALA A 45 -10.78 -2.42 6.36
C ALA A 45 -10.89 -0.94 6.79
N GLN A 46 -11.01 -0.69 8.09
CA GLN A 46 -11.07 0.67 8.63
C GLN A 46 -9.77 1.46 8.39
N ALA A 47 -8.61 0.79 8.43
CA ALA A 47 -7.34 1.40 8.05
C ALA A 47 -7.29 1.77 6.57
N TYR A 48 -7.83 0.94 5.66
CA TYR A 48 -7.94 1.28 4.23
C TYR A 48 -8.85 2.48 3.98
N GLU A 49 -9.94 2.64 4.73
CA GLU A 49 -10.87 3.77 4.56
C GLU A 49 -10.30 5.10 5.07
N ASN A 50 -9.52 5.07 6.16
CA ASN A 50 -9.03 6.28 6.83
C ASN A 50 -7.56 6.60 6.57
N ALA A 51 -6.88 5.83 5.71
CA ALA A 51 -5.46 6.03 5.46
C ALA A 51 -5.18 7.38 4.82
N GLN A 52 -4.42 8.20 5.53
CA GLN A 52 -3.82 9.40 4.99
C GLN A 52 -2.43 9.06 4.48
N TYR A 53 -2.29 9.10 3.16
CA TYR A 53 -1.02 8.88 2.49
C TYR A 53 -0.32 10.21 2.27
N ALA A 54 0.95 10.30 2.66
CA ALA A 54 1.79 11.47 2.38
C ALA A 54 2.17 11.60 0.89
N PHE A 55 2.14 10.49 0.15
CA PHE A 55 2.54 10.45 -1.25
C PHE A 55 1.46 9.82 -2.15
N ARG A 56 1.46 10.17 -3.43
CA ARG A 56 0.49 9.67 -4.43
C ARG A 56 1.08 8.57 -5.32
N LEU A 57 0.21 7.74 -5.92
CA LEU A 57 0.62 6.83 -6.99
C LEU A 57 1.21 7.61 -8.16
N GLY A 58 2.34 7.12 -8.68
CA GLY A 58 3.08 7.76 -9.77
C GLY A 58 4.01 8.88 -9.32
N GLN A 59 3.99 9.27 -8.04
CA GLN A 59 4.91 10.29 -7.54
C GLN A 59 6.34 9.77 -7.50
N LYS A 60 7.29 10.59 -7.97
CA LYS A 60 8.71 10.36 -7.72
C LYS A 60 9.05 10.68 -6.27
N VAL A 61 9.82 9.80 -5.65
CA VAL A 61 10.26 9.89 -4.26
C VAL A 61 11.73 9.50 -4.15
N LYS A 62 12.35 9.92 -3.05
CA LYS A 62 13.71 9.55 -2.70
C LYS A 62 13.72 8.83 -1.37
N HIS A 63 14.53 7.78 -1.25
CA HIS A 63 14.70 7.10 0.03
C HIS A 63 15.60 7.93 0.96
N LYS A 64 15.13 8.28 2.16
CA LYS A 64 15.88 9.14 3.12
C LYS A 64 17.25 8.58 3.51
N LYS A 65 17.30 7.28 3.78
CA LYS A 65 18.53 6.58 4.22
C LYS A 65 19.50 6.22 3.11
N PHE A 66 19.00 5.66 2.00
CA PHE A 66 19.83 5.13 0.91
C PHE A 66 20.01 6.11 -0.25
N GLY A 67 19.17 7.13 -0.36
CA GLY A 67 19.30 8.19 -1.35
C GLY A 67 18.86 7.82 -2.78
N TYR A 68 18.46 6.59 -3.06
CA TYR A 68 18.00 6.21 -4.41
C TYR A 68 16.68 6.90 -4.76
N ARG A 69 16.49 7.14 -6.07
CA ARG A 69 15.26 7.64 -6.67
C ARG A 69 14.33 6.50 -7.02
N ALA A 70 13.05 6.71 -6.78
CA ALA A 70 12.03 5.70 -7.03
C ALA A 70 10.68 6.34 -7.41
N VAL A 71 9.80 5.59 -8.04
CA VAL A 71 8.42 5.99 -8.31
C VAL A 71 7.44 5.09 -7.56
N ILE A 72 6.42 5.68 -6.94
CA ILE A 72 5.40 4.93 -6.22
C ILE A 72 4.48 4.20 -7.19
N CYS A 73 4.44 2.87 -7.09
CA CYS A 73 3.55 2.01 -7.87
C CYS A 73 2.51 1.26 -7.02
N GLY A 74 2.60 1.32 -5.69
CA GLY A 74 1.62 0.71 -4.81
C GLY A 74 1.64 1.31 -3.41
N MET A 75 0.51 1.22 -2.72
CA MET A 75 0.30 1.88 -1.42
C MET A 75 -0.55 0.98 -0.53
N ASP A 76 -0.05 0.66 0.65
CA ASP A 76 -0.78 -0.08 1.68
C ASP A 76 -0.90 0.80 2.93
N PRO A 77 -2.06 0.81 3.60
CA PRO A 77 -2.28 1.66 4.77
C PRO A 77 -1.51 1.15 6.01
N VAL A 78 -1.16 -0.13 6.02
CA VAL A 78 -0.40 -0.83 7.06
C VAL A 78 0.53 -1.85 6.39
N CYS A 79 1.54 -2.33 7.10
CA CYS A 79 2.44 -3.35 6.57
C CYS A 79 1.66 -4.63 6.19
N CYS A 80 1.73 -5.01 4.91
CA CYS A 80 1.07 -6.21 4.38
C CYS A 80 1.99 -7.44 4.33
N GLU A 81 3.24 -7.30 4.77
CA GLU A 81 4.25 -8.36 4.71
C GLU A 81 4.22 -9.31 5.90
N SER A 82 4.86 -10.47 5.72
CA SER A 82 4.96 -11.48 6.77
C SER A 82 5.77 -11.00 7.99
N LYS A 83 5.50 -11.55 9.17
CA LYS A 83 6.28 -11.24 10.39
C LYS A 83 7.78 -11.46 10.20
N THR A 84 8.15 -12.57 9.55
CA THR A 84 9.56 -12.87 9.25
C THR A 84 10.22 -11.83 8.35
N TRP A 85 9.47 -11.24 7.41
CA TRP A 85 9.96 -10.12 6.62
C TRP A 85 10.08 -8.85 7.45
N MET A 86 9.07 -8.53 8.27
CA MET A 86 9.08 -7.37 9.17
C MET A 86 10.26 -7.41 10.14
N ASP A 87 10.59 -8.58 10.68
CA ASP A 87 11.74 -8.79 11.56
C ASP A 87 13.05 -8.48 10.82
N ARG A 88 13.20 -8.97 9.58
CA ARG A 88 14.38 -8.72 8.74
C ARG A 88 14.51 -7.24 8.35
N ALA A 89 13.40 -6.62 7.98
CA ALA A 89 13.33 -5.20 7.64
C ALA A 89 13.39 -4.29 8.90
N ASN A 90 13.42 -4.87 10.11
CA ASN A 90 13.39 -4.17 11.38
C ASN A 90 12.22 -3.17 11.51
N VAL A 91 11.04 -3.55 11.02
CA VAL A 91 9.83 -2.71 11.02
C VAL A 91 9.42 -2.32 12.45
N GLU A 92 9.59 -3.22 13.42
CA GLU A 92 9.27 -2.93 14.83
C GLU A 92 10.15 -1.84 15.45
N LYS A 93 11.33 -1.56 14.88
CA LYS A 93 12.26 -0.52 15.36
C LYS A 93 12.01 0.84 14.70
N LEU A 94 11.10 0.91 13.74
CA LEU A 94 10.70 2.15 13.09
C LEU A 94 9.93 3.05 14.06
N ALA A 95 10.02 4.36 13.91
CA ALA A 95 9.40 5.29 14.87
C ALA A 95 7.87 5.20 14.82
N ARG A 96 7.30 4.90 13.65
CA ARG A 96 5.85 4.71 13.47
C ARG A 96 5.42 3.23 13.36
N GLY A 97 6.37 2.29 13.47
CA GLY A 97 6.08 0.85 13.48
C GLY A 97 5.38 0.32 12.21
N PRO A 98 4.67 -0.83 12.31
CA PRO A 98 3.97 -1.46 11.18
C PRO A 98 2.60 -0.82 10.83
N ASP A 99 2.06 0.01 11.71
CA ASP A 99 0.72 0.62 11.57
C ASP A 99 0.72 1.91 10.71
N GLN A 100 1.87 2.27 10.15
CA GLN A 100 1.98 3.36 9.18
C GLN A 100 1.76 2.88 7.74
N PRO A 101 1.53 3.80 6.78
CA PRO A 101 1.49 3.44 5.37
C PRO A 101 2.84 2.91 4.86
N PHE A 102 2.77 1.90 4.01
CA PHE A 102 3.90 1.34 3.28
C PHE A 102 3.69 1.51 1.78
N TYR A 103 4.77 1.75 1.06
CA TYR A 103 4.76 2.02 -0.36
C TYR A 103 5.56 0.95 -1.10
N GLN A 104 5.00 0.48 -2.21
CA GLN A 104 5.73 -0.26 -3.22
C GLN A 104 6.28 0.75 -4.21
N VAL A 105 7.59 0.74 -4.39
CA VAL A 105 8.29 1.68 -5.27
C VAL A 105 9.13 0.93 -6.29
N LEU A 106 9.15 1.43 -7.52
CA LEU A 106 10.12 1.01 -8.53
C LEU A 106 11.34 1.90 -8.38
N VAL A 107 12.53 1.34 -8.28
CA VAL A 107 13.77 2.11 -8.15
C VAL A 107 14.37 2.35 -9.52
N ASP A 108 14.98 3.52 -9.73
CA ASP A 108 15.68 3.80 -10.98
C ASP A 108 16.86 2.85 -11.18
N MET A 109 16.95 2.21 -12.34
CA MET A 109 18.06 1.29 -12.67
C MET A 109 19.41 1.99 -12.70
N HIS A 110 19.44 3.30 -12.92
CA HIS A 110 20.68 4.08 -12.86
C HIS A 110 21.22 4.26 -11.43
N GLU A 111 20.35 4.16 -10.41
CA GLU A 111 20.72 4.29 -8.99
C GLU A 111 21.15 2.93 -8.42
N ASP A 112 20.32 1.90 -8.61
CA ASP A 112 20.65 0.53 -8.20
C ASP A 112 20.05 -0.50 -9.18
N PRO A 113 20.84 -1.07 -10.08
CA PRO A 113 20.36 -2.04 -11.06
C PRO A 113 19.94 -3.39 -10.42
N ASN A 114 20.29 -3.66 -9.16
CA ASN A 114 19.94 -4.90 -8.47
C ASN A 114 18.64 -4.79 -7.67
N LEU A 115 18.16 -3.58 -7.40
CA LEU A 115 16.98 -3.33 -6.58
C LEU A 115 15.85 -2.78 -7.44
N LEU A 116 15.18 -3.60 -8.24
CA LEU A 116 14.11 -3.12 -9.12
C LEU A 116 12.87 -2.62 -8.37
N VAL A 117 12.46 -3.36 -7.33
CA VAL A 117 11.25 -3.07 -6.55
C VAL A 117 11.58 -3.10 -5.06
N ALA A 118 11.14 -2.08 -4.33
CA ALA A 118 11.30 -2.00 -2.90
C ALA A 118 9.95 -1.79 -2.20
N TYR A 119 9.84 -2.33 -0.98
CA TYR A 119 8.73 -2.08 -0.08
C TYR A 119 9.23 -1.26 1.10
N VAL A 120 8.73 -0.02 1.21
CA VAL A 120 9.36 1.01 2.03
C VAL A 120 8.29 1.67 2.92
N PRO A 121 8.56 1.85 4.23
CA PRO A 121 7.65 2.60 5.10
C PRO A 121 7.64 4.08 4.73
N GLU A 122 6.49 4.74 4.92
CA GLU A 122 6.31 6.17 4.62
C GLU A 122 7.39 7.05 5.27
N GLU A 123 7.76 6.75 6.52
CA GLU A 123 8.76 7.55 7.24
C GLU A 123 10.15 7.55 6.59
N ASN A 124 10.46 6.56 5.75
CA ASN A 124 11.73 6.46 5.04
C ASN A 124 11.70 7.08 3.64
N LEU A 125 10.56 7.61 3.20
CA LEU A 125 10.41 8.28 1.91
C LEU A 125 10.33 9.80 2.09
N GLN A 126 10.89 10.53 1.14
CA GLN A 126 10.75 11.98 1.02
C GLN A 126 10.44 12.37 -0.42
N ALA A 127 9.75 13.50 -0.58
CA ALA A 127 9.58 14.12 -1.88
C ALA A 127 10.96 14.63 -2.38
N PRO A 128 11.19 14.65 -3.71
CA PRO A 128 12.40 15.24 -4.27
C PRO A 128 12.42 16.76 -4.00
N ASP A 129 13.63 17.31 -3.83
CA ASP A 129 13.82 18.73 -3.47
C ASP A 129 13.43 19.70 -4.60
N LYS A 130 13.35 19.21 -5.84
CA LYS A 130 12.97 19.93 -7.06
C LYS A 130 12.07 19.05 -7.92
N GLN A 131 11.40 19.66 -8.91
CA GLN A 131 10.76 18.90 -9.97
C GLN A 131 11.83 18.04 -10.65
N ASP A 132 11.74 16.73 -10.42
CA ASP A 132 12.67 15.76 -10.96
C ASP A 132 12.16 15.33 -12.34
N THR A 133 12.51 16.12 -13.35
CA THR A 133 12.27 15.81 -14.76
C THR A 133 13.36 14.92 -15.37
N ASP A 134 14.31 14.43 -14.55
CA ASP A 134 15.36 13.59 -15.07
C ASP A 134 14.80 12.26 -15.57
N ARG A 135 15.54 11.67 -16.50
CA ARG A 135 15.25 10.36 -17.05
C ARG A 135 15.22 9.34 -15.92
N PHE A 136 14.15 8.55 -15.90
CA PHE A 136 13.95 7.43 -15.00
C PHE A 136 13.83 6.17 -15.85
N ASP A 137 14.71 5.19 -15.62
CA ASP A 137 14.74 3.96 -16.41
C ASP A 137 14.35 2.76 -15.55
N HIS A 138 13.29 2.07 -15.96
CA HIS A 138 12.82 0.87 -15.26
C HIS A 138 11.98 -0.03 -16.18
N PRO A 139 12.21 -1.36 -16.23
CA PRO A 139 11.54 -2.27 -17.16
C PRO A 139 10.02 -2.35 -16.93
N TYR A 140 9.57 -2.17 -15.69
CA TYR A 140 8.14 -2.19 -15.36
C TYR A 140 7.45 -0.83 -15.46
N ALA A 141 8.18 0.26 -15.75
CA ALA A 141 7.57 1.60 -15.81
C ALA A 141 6.53 1.69 -16.94
N SER A 142 6.86 1.19 -18.14
CA SER A 142 5.94 1.19 -19.29
C SER A 142 4.70 0.31 -19.11
N PHE A 143 4.75 -0.67 -18.21
CA PHE A 143 3.61 -1.54 -17.90
C PHE A 143 2.66 -0.92 -16.88
N LEU A 144 3.16 -0.05 -16.00
CA LEU A 144 2.40 0.50 -14.88
C LEU A 144 1.98 1.96 -15.10
N PHE A 145 2.64 2.66 -16.03
CA PHE A 145 2.41 4.07 -16.30
C PHE A 145 2.27 4.37 -17.80
N TYR A 146 1.43 5.33 -18.15
CA TYR A 146 1.26 5.80 -19.55
C TYR A 146 2.37 6.75 -20.00
N GLY A 147 3.06 7.39 -19.06
CA GLY A 147 4.04 8.44 -19.32
C GLY A 147 4.24 9.31 -18.08
N MET A 148 4.86 10.48 -18.25
CA MET A 148 5.00 11.49 -17.22
C MET A 148 4.06 12.67 -17.49
N ASP A 149 3.59 13.34 -16.43
CA ASP A 149 2.87 14.60 -16.48
C ASP A 149 3.82 15.80 -16.63
N ALA A 150 3.28 17.01 -16.74
CA ALA A 150 4.07 18.24 -16.85
C ALA A 150 4.90 18.55 -15.59
N ALA A 151 4.57 17.94 -14.45
CA ALA A 151 5.32 18.10 -13.21
C ALA A 151 6.47 17.08 -13.08
N GLY A 152 6.58 16.12 -14.01
CA GLY A 152 7.58 15.06 -14.01
C GLY A 152 7.17 13.80 -13.24
N ASP A 153 5.95 13.72 -12.74
CA ASP A 153 5.41 12.53 -12.07
C ASP A 153 4.77 11.57 -13.08
N PHE A 154 4.76 10.28 -12.77
CA PHE A 154 4.23 9.26 -13.66
C PHE A 154 2.70 9.19 -13.61
N ILE A 155 2.07 8.98 -14.77
CA ILE A 155 0.62 8.84 -14.90
C ILE A 155 0.24 7.35 -14.80
N PRO A 156 -0.41 6.89 -13.70
CA PRO A 156 -0.72 5.48 -13.49
C PRO A 156 -1.81 4.97 -14.44
N ILE A 157 -1.64 3.74 -14.93
CA ILE A 157 -2.67 3.10 -15.77
C ILE A 157 -3.97 2.87 -14.99
N LYS A 158 -5.07 2.72 -15.73
CA LYS A 158 -6.41 2.53 -15.14
C LYS A 158 -6.46 1.37 -14.14
N GLN A 159 -5.85 0.23 -14.48
CA GLN A 159 -5.82 -0.95 -13.61
C GLN A 159 -5.13 -0.67 -12.26
N LEU A 160 -4.06 0.14 -12.27
CA LEU A 160 -3.33 0.48 -11.05
C LEU A 160 -4.14 1.43 -10.17
N ARG A 161 -4.83 2.41 -10.79
CA ARG A 161 -5.73 3.33 -10.07
C ARG A 161 -6.92 2.61 -9.46
N GLU A 162 -7.54 1.69 -10.19
CA GLU A 162 -8.66 0.88 -9.71
C GLU A 162 -8.25 -0.01 -8.53
N LYS A 163 -7.07 -0.64 -8.59
CA LYS A 163 -6.56 -1.49 -7.50
C LYS A 163 -6.47 -0.75 -6.16
N TYR A 164 -6.08 0.52 -6.17
CA TYR A 164 -5.89 1.32 -4.96
C TYR A 164 -7.00 2.36 -4.73
N SER A 165 -8.09 2.31 -5.51
CA SER A 165 -9.22 3.25 -5.44
C SER A 165 -8.81 4.73 -5.48
N GLN A 166 -7.75 5.08 -6.23
CA GLN A 166 -7.23 6.44 -6.30
C GLN A 166 -7.85 7.21 -7.48
N PRO A 167 -8.29 8.47 -7.28
CA PRO A 167 -8.82 9.30 -8.35
C PRO A 167 -7.74 9.60 -9.40
N ARG A 168 -8.16 9.94 -10.62
CA ARG A 168 -7.21 10.41 -11.64
C ARG A 168 -6.67 11.76 -11.19
N HIS A 169 -5.36 11.86 -10.99
CA HIS A 169 -4.73 13.16 -10.89
C HIS A 169 -4.51 13.68 -12.32
N GLU A 170 -5.27 14.70 -12.70
CA GLU A 170 -5.04 15.49 -13.90
C GLU A 170 -4.54 16.85 -13.39
N LEU A 171 -3.34 17.27 -13.78
CA LEU A 171 -2.97 18.67 -13.65
C LEU A 171 -4.00 19.48 -14.46
N PRO A 172 -4.43 20.66 -13.99
CA PRO A 172 -5.28 21.52 -14.77
C PRO A 172 -4.61 21.76 -16.12
N TYR A 173 -5.31 21.45 -17.20
CA TYR A 173 -4.92 21.87 -18.54
C TYR A 173 -4.81 23.40 -18.53
N ASP A 174 -3.60 23.93 -18.71
CA ASP A 174 -3.39 25.36 -18.92
C ASP A 174 -3.53 25.63 -20.43
N PRO A 175 -4.58 26.35 -20.87
CA PRO A 175 -4.78 26.66 -22.29
C PRO A 175 -3.68 27.54 -22.90
N LEU A 176 -2.74 28.04 -22.09
CA LEU A 176 -1.67 28.94 -22.54
C LEU A 176 -0.49 28.22 -23.24
N ASP A 177 -0.41 26.88 -23.18
CA ASP A 177 0.65 26.11 -23.85
C ASP A 177 0.45 25.94 -25.37
N GLU A 178 -0.66 26.44 -25.95
CA GLU A 178 -0.94 26.37 -27.40
C GLU A 178 -0.52 27.63 -28.20
N GLU A 179 -0.09 28.73 -27.58
CA GLU A 179 0.20 29.98 -28.32
C GLU A 179 1.64 30.18 -28.83
N ASP A 180 2.55 29.21 -28.69
CA ASP A 180 3.93 29.35 -29.21
C ASP A 180 4.22 28.52 -30.49
N GLY A 181 3.15 28.11 -31.20
CA GLY A 181 3.23 27.26 -32.40
C GLY A 181 2.70 27.88 -33.71
N LYS A 182 2.40 29.18 -33.73
CA LYS A 182 2.05 29.93 -34.94
C LYS A 182 2.84 31.22 -34.99
N ASP A 183 4.07 31.14 -35.50
CA ASP A 183 4.71 32.18 -36.33
C ASP A 183 6.12 31.70 -36.74
N ALA A 184 6.22 31.07 -37.91
CA ALA A 184 7.38 31.06 -38.81
C ALA A 184 7.04 30.35 -40.14
#